data_AF-A0A928V2C9-F1
#
_entry.id   AF-A0A928V2C9-F1
#
_cell.length_a   1.000
_cell.length_b   1.000
_cell.length_c   1.000
_cell.angle_alpha   90.00
_cell.angle_beta   90.00
_cell.angle_gamma   90.00
#
_symmetry.space_group_name_H-M   'P 1'
#
loop_
_entity.id
_entity.type
_entity.pdbx_description
1 polymer ?
#
loop_
_entity_poly.entity_id
_entity_poly.type
_entity_poly.pdbx_seq_one_letter_code
_entity_poly.pdbx_strand_id
1 'polypeptide(L)'
;MLGCESIAPTDFEDLARRYNATGECLFHCEPLDPRQAAQRRYVDPLLYVFWTQNEDGQALLCLLAQLKTVACRDYRDVEQTSLCLGSTVYAFNRGFNSISLMSIICSDAFDFTPHIDNMHTNCLLIHIQLNPKPAHTDYAAYRTRLCSVGTNSHVELLCLNWAKSIREVKSVGKSVDWNNVAGSAWYAPPAKFSADDGLIDALHQGGLYYCLLAQRWHSFFLNYEGQVIQLQKQKLFFPGEQALAPKNFVAVEERCSWNSAGNSWDPGAVANDGFSDALVGYNAISGHLHVASQASPLAVERAIEMLMGPRGTPGYWYTVNELDAVHLDNSEESIRRVTVHQDPDLNRPGSSYRLQRLQRAHDAIGLAQSDVPWPSPVQDLANGFKLSWKRNSPHSNVEPDTGDRGPASLVYLSDQANDWAIESMHQKLRTAVANYAVTEACEAGKSAEELSDAVVRSQDRLCVVFRRDNRFGTRGPEGTNLIDNPASVSPVDFSEDRS
;
A
#
# COMPACT_ATOMS: atom_id res chain seq x y z
N MET A 1 6.55 23.65 -8.06
CA MET A 1 6.15 23.09 -9.36
C MET A 1 4.64 23.01 -9.38
N LEU A 2 4.02 23.35 -10.52
CA LEU A 2 2.57 23.39 -10.69
C LEU A 2 2.21 22.62 -11.97
N GLY A 3 1.29 21.66 -11.88
CA GLY A 3 0.56 21.17 -13.05
C GLY A 3 -0.50 22.20 -13.43
N CYS A 4 -0.60 22.54 -14.71
CA CYS A 4 -1.48 23.61 -15.18
C CYS A 4 -2.59 23.06 -16.07
N GLU A 5 -3.72 23.78 -16.10
CA GLU A 5 -4.77 23.56 -17.09
C GLU A 5 -4.27 23.90 -18.50
N SER A 6 -4.86 23.25 -19.49
CA SER A 6 -4.61 23.55 -20.90
C SER A 6 -4.97 25.00 -21.22
N ILE A 7 -4.14 25.65 -22.05
CA ILE A 7 -4.30 27.07 -22.41
C ILE A 7 -4.08 27.26 -23.91
N ALA A 8 -4.78 28.21 -24.53
CA ALA A 8 -4.59 28.51 -25.95
C ALA A 8 -3.18 29.06 -26.23
N PRO A 9 -2.56 28.77 -27.39
CA PRO A 9 -1.21 29.26 -27.74
C PRO A 9 -1.06 30.78 -27.59
N THR A 10 -2.05 31.54 -28.08
CA THR A 10 -2.05 33.01 -28.01
C THR A 10 -2.09 33.51 -26.58
N ASP A 11 -2.94 32.91 -25.74
CA ASP A 11 -3.12 33.30 -24.36
C ASP A 11 -1.88 32.96 -23.52
N PHE A 12 -1.21 31.86 -23.84
CA PHE A 12 0.07 31.46 -23.23
C PHE A 12 1.19 32.45 -23.58
N GLU A 13 1.33 32.85 -24.84
CA GLU A 13 2.31 33.85 -25.27
C GLU A 13 1.99 35.24 -24.68
N ASP A 14 0.72 35.62 -24.60
CA ASP A 14 0.27 36.84 -23.93
C ASP A 14 0.57 36.81 -22.43
N LEU A 15 0.40 35.66 -21.76
CA LEU A 15 0.76 35.46 -20.36
C LEU A 15 2.25 35.67 -20.14
N ALA A 16 3.09 35.03 -20.96
CA ALA A 16 4.55 35.18 -20.91
C ALA A 16 4.97 36.64 -21.12
N ARG A 17 4.41 37.33 -22.12
CA ARG A 17 4.67 38.76 -22.36
C ARG A 17 4.28 39.63 -21.17
N ARG A 18 3.10 39.40 -20.57
CA ARG A 18 2.63 40.18 -19.42
C ARG A 18 3.55 40.03 -18.20
N TYR A 19 3.96 38.81 -17.86
CA TYR A 19 4.86 38.60 -16.73
C TYR A 19 6.25 39.18 -16.97
N ASN A 20 6.80 39.01 -18.18
CA ASN A 20 8.11 39.57 -18.52
C ASN A 20 8.11 41.11 -18.57
N ALA A 21 6.98 41.74 -18.92
CA ALA A 21 6.88 43.20 -19.02
C ALA A 21 6.95 43.93 -17.67
N THR A 22 6.67 43.25 -16.53
CA THR A 22 6.76 43.90 -15.21
C THR A 22 8.20 44.06 -14.74
N GLY A 23 9.14 43.26 -15.25
CA GLY A 23 10.53 43.20 -14.78
C GLY A 23 10.71 42.50 -13.42
N GLU A 24 9.62 42.16 -12.73
CA GLU A 24 9.64 41.46 -11.43
C GLU A 24 9.57 39.93 -11.57
N CYS A 25 9.26 39.45 -12.77
CA CYS A 25 9.13 38.04 -13.08
C CYS A 25 9.82 37.71 -14.41
N LEU A 26 10.57 36.61 -14.43
CA LEU A 26 11.07 35.99 -15.65
C LEU A 26 10.19 34.79 -16.00
N PHE A 27 9.42 34.90 -17.08
CA PHE A 27 8.69 33.79 -17.67
C PHE A 27 9.49 33.23 -18.85
N HIS A 28 10.04 32.02 -18.68
CA HIS A 28 10.79 31.30 -19.71
C HIS A 28 10.01 30.09 -20.21
N CYS A 29 9.90 29.96 -21.53
CA CYS A 29 9.37 28.79 -22.21
C CYS A 29 10.13 28.61 -23.53
N GLU A 30 10.11 27.40 -24.09
CA GLU A 30 10.55 27.22 -25.47
C GLU A 30 9.61 27.96 -26.44
N PRO A 31 10.10 28.46 -27.59
CA PRO A 31 9.24 29.06 -28.60
C PRO A 31 8.25 28.03 -29.16
N LEU A 32 6.98 28.42 -29.31
CA LEU A 32 5.99 27.58 -30.00
C LEU A 32 6.32 27.50 -31.49
N ASP A 33 6.21 26.31 -32.08
CA ASP A 33 6.28 26.16 -33.54
C ASP A 33 5.12 26.94 -34.18
N PRO A 34 5.38 27.95 -35.04
CA PRO A 34 4.33 28.76 -35.65
C PRO A 34 3.32 27.94 -36.46
N ARG A 35 3.73 26.81 -37.04
CA ARG A 35 2.83 25.91 -37.78
C ARG A 35 1.88 25.20 -36.83
N GLN A 36 2.38 24.76 -35.68
CA GLN A 36 1.53 24.16 -34.65
C GLN A 36 0.58 25.21 -34.08
N ALA A 37 1.09 26.37 -33.68
CA ALA A 37 0.28 27.46 -33.10
C ALA A 37 -0.85 27.92 -34.04
N ALA A 38 -0.66 27.83 -35.37
CA ALA A 38 -1.70 28.16 -36.35
C ALA A 38 -2.77 27.08 -36.56
N GLN A 39 -2.49 25.81 -36.23
CA GLN A 39 -3.35 24.66 -36.54
C GLN A 39 -3.98 24.01 -35.30
N ARG A 40 -3.29 24.09 -34.18
CA ARG A 40 -3.64 23.47 -32.90
C ARG A 40 -4.36 24.48 -32.00
N ARG A 41 -4.98 23.98 -30.94
CA ARG A 41 -5.91 24.75 -30.09
C ARG A 41 -5.38 25.05 -28.71
N TYR A 42 -4.49 24.24 -28.16
CA TYR A 42 -4.00 24.40 -26.79
C TYR A 42 -2.59 23.84 -26.59
N VAL A 43 -1.96 24.24 -25.50
CA VAL A 43 -0.76 23.65 -24.92
C VAL A 43 -1.10 23.10 -23.53
N ASP A 44 -0.35 22.10 -23.08
CA ASP A 44 -0.41 21.55 -21.72
C ASP A 44 0.91 21.85 -20.99
N PRO A 45 0.94 22.86 -20.10
CA PRO A 45 2.17 23.25 -19.43
C PRO A 45 2.32 22.67 -18.03
N LEU A 46 3.58 22.50 -17.62
CA LEU A 46 4.02 22.38 -16.25
C LEU A 46 4.92 23.57 -15.91
N LEU A 47 4.68 24.23 -14.78
CA LEU A 47 5.47 25.38 -14.34
C LEU A 47 6.40 25.01 -13.19
N TYR A 48 7.70 25.18 -13.39
CA TYR A 48 8.65 25.29 -12.29
C TYR A 48 8.65 26.74 -11.79
N VAL A 49 8.54 26.90 -10.48
CA VAL A 49 8.48 28.20 -9.82
C VAL A 49 9.61 28.26 -8.81
N PHE A 50 10.53 29.20 -8.99
CA PHE A 50 11.66 29.39 -8.08
C PHE A 50 12.06 30.86 -7.99
N TRP A 51 12.54 31.25 -6.82
CA TRP A 51 13.17 32.55 -6.61
C TRP A 51 14.62 32.49 -7.10
N THR A 52 15.05 33.50 -7.83
CA THR A 52 16.43 33.72 -8.25
C THR A 52 16.85 35.16 -7.94
N GLN A 53 18.08 35.52 -8.29
CA GLN A 53 18.56 36.90 -8.28
C GLN A 53 18.86 37.34 -9.72
N ASN A 54 18.59 38.61 -10.02
CA ASN A 54 19.08 39.25 -11.24
C ASN A 54 20.57 39.65 -11.10
N GLU A 55 21.15 40.25 -12.13
CA GLU A 55 22.56 40.67 -12.13
C GLU A 55 22.87 41.71 -11.02
N ASP A 56 21.88 42.49 -10.61
CA ASP A 56 21.96 43.49 -9.54
C ASP A 56 21.74 42.89 -8.13
N GLY A 57 21.55 41.57 -8.02
CA GLY A 57 21.31 40.85 -6.76
C GLY A 57 19.88 40.99 -6.20
N GLN A 58 18.96 41.59 -6.95
CA GLN A 58 17.55 41.73 -6.55
C GLN A 58 16.80 40.41 -6.76
N ALA A 59 15.91 40.09 -5.82
CA ALA A 59 15.07 38.90 -5.91
C ALA A 59 14.13 38.99 -7.13
N LEU A 60 14.10 37.91 -7.92
CA LEU A 60 13.32 37.78 -9.13
C LEU A 60 12.56 36.46 -9.09
N LEU A 61 11.26 36.48 -9.41
CA LEU A 61 10.48 35.26 -9.53
C LEU A 61 10.69 34.66 -10.93
N CYS A 62 11.20 33.43 -11.02
CA CYS A 62 11.35 32.73 -12.28
C CYS A 62 10.26 31.66 -12.45
N LEU A 63 9.58 31.70 -13.59
CA LEU A 63 8.58 30.75 -14.04
C LEU A 63 9.12 30.05 -15.29
N LEU A 64 9.51 28.80 -15.17
CA LEU A 64 9.94 27.98 -16.30
C LEU A 64 8.79 27.05 -16.72
N ALA A 65 8.27 27.25 -17.93
CA ALA A 65 7.25 26.40 -18.52
C ALA A 65 7.87 25.28 -19.36
N GLN A 66 7.55 24.04 -18.98
CA GLN A 66 7.76 22.86 -19.80
C GLN A 66 6.44 22.51 -20.48
N LEU A 67 6.47 22.30 -21.79
CA LEU A 67 5.28 21.86 -22.54
C LEU A 67 5.33 20.35 -22.72
N LYS A 68 4.15 19.73 -22.70
CA LYS A 68 3.98 18.29 -22.97
C LYS A 68 4.57 17.93 -24.33
N THR A 69 5.41 16.89 -24.39
CA THR A 69 6.19 16.54 -25.57
C THR A 69 5.59 15.38 -26.35
N VAL A 70 4.73 14.58 -25.73
CA VAL A 70 4.05 13.45 -26.36
C VAL A 70 2.53 13.59 -26.23
N ALA A 71 1.83 13.61 -27.36
CA ALA A 71 0.37 13.57 -27.38
C ALA A 71 -0.15 12.17 -27.00
N CYS A 72 -1.17 12.13 -26.14
CA CYS A 72 -1.89 10.91 -25.83
C CYS A 72 -2.76 10.48 -27.01
N ARG A 73 -2.88 9.17 -27.24
CA ARG A 73 -3.92 8.61 -28.10
C ARG A 73 -5.21 8.50 -27.30
N ASP A 74 -6.01 9.56 -27.33
CA ASP A 74 -7.30 9.60 -26.65
C ASP A 74 -8.46 9.22 -27.58
N TYR A 75 -9.66 9.13 -27.01
CA TYR A 75 -10.87 8.90 -27.77
C TYR A 75 -11.16 10.11 -28.68
N ARG A 76 -10.96 9.91 -29.99
CA ARG A 76 -11.06 10.89 -31.11
C ARG A 76 -9.79 11.67 -31.42
N ASP A 77 -8.64 11.24 -30.91
CA ASP A 77 -7.34 11.82 -31.24
C ASP A 77 -7.30 13.34 -30.97
N VAL A 78 -7.98 13.80 -29.91
CA VAL A 78 -8.10 15.21 -29.53
C VAL A 78 -6.72 15.79 -29.27
N GLU A 79 -5.91 15.19 -28.40
CA GLU A 79 -4.53 15.64 -28.19
C GLU A 79 -3.71 15.56 -29.48
N GLN A 80 -3.77 14.44 -30.21
CA GLN A 80 -3.04 14.30 -31.48
C GLN A 80 -3.41 15.34 -32.54
N THR A 81 -4.65 15.84 -32.53
CA THR A 81 -5.18 16.80 -33.51
C THR A 81 -5.11 18.25 -33.03
N SER A 82 -5.09 18.50 -31.72
CA SER A 82 -5.32 19.82 -31.15
C SER A 82 -4.26 20.31 -30.16
N LEU A 83 -3.35 19.45 -29.68
CA LEU A 83 -2.26 19.84 -28.80
C LEU A 83 -1.05 20.38 -29.60
N CYS A 84 -0.54 21.54 -29.20
CA CYS A 84 0.80 22.00 -29.53
C CYS A 84 1.82 21.24 -28.66
N LEU A 85 2.73 20.51 -29.29
CA LEU A 85 3.77 19.76 -28.59
C LEU A 85 4.99 20.62 -28.32
N GLY A 86 5.51 20.44 -27.11
CA GLY A 86 6.86 20.86 -26.76
C GLY A 86 7.94 19.97 -27.36
N SER A 87 9.17 20.44 -27.27
CA SER A 87 10.36 19.70 -27.72
C SER A 87 11.39 19.49 -26.61
N THR A 88 11.16 20.08 -25.43
CA THR A 88 12.14 20.14 -24.35
C THR A 88 11.60 19.56 -23.04
N VAL A 89 12.35 18.64 -22.43
CA VAL A 89 12.19 18.24 -21.03
C VAL A 89 13.36 18.80 -20.23
N TYR A 90 13.08 19.58 -19.19
CA TYR A 90 14.11 20.24 -18.39
C TYR A 90 14.62 19.31 -17.28
N ALA A 91 15.94 19.30 -17.09
CA ALA A 91 16.61 18.60 -16.00
C ALA A 91 17.44 19.58 -15.18
N PHE A 92 17.11 19.72 -13.90
CA PHE A 92 17.87 20.56 -12.97
C PHE A 92 18.94 19.71 -12.32
N ASN A 93 20.21 19.93 -12.66
CA ASN A 93 21.34 19.22 -12.07
C ASN A 93 22.59 20.11 -12.03
N ARG A 94 23.63 19.66 -11.33
CA ARG A 94 24.96 20.31 -11.27
C ARG A 94 26.05 19.47 -11.93
N GLY A 95 25.69 18.69 -12.96
CA GLY A 95 26.59 17.78 -13.66
C GLY A 95 26.59 16.33 -13.14
N PHE A 96 27.61 15.56 -13.51
CA PHE A 96 27.70 14.13 -13.26
C PHE A 96 27.60 13.77 -11.77
N ASN A 97 26.85 12.72 -11.43
CA ASN A 97 26.59 12.26 -10.06
C ASN A 97 25.97 13.30 -9.10
N SER A 98 25.48 14.43 -9.61
CA SER A 98 24.75 15.39 -8.78
C SER A 98 23.29 15.00 -8.60
N ILE A 99 22.65 15.57 -7.58
CA ILE A 99 21.19 15.48 -7.42
C ILE A 99 20.53 16.13 -8.63
N SER A 100 19.58 15.42 -9.23
CA SER A 100 18.76 15.91 -10.33
C SER A 100 17.28 15.94 -9.99
N LEU A 101 16.57 16.92 -10.56
CA LEU A 101 15.11 17.00 -10.58
C LEU A 101 14.66 17.04 -12.03
N MET A 102 13.70 16.19 -12.36
CA MET A 102 13.09 16.11 -13.68
C MET A 102 11.59 15.91 -13.57
N SER A 103 10.85 16.34 -14.59
CA SER A 103 9.42 16.07 -14.65
C SER A 103 8.96 15.69 -16.04
N ILE A 104 7.93 14.85 -16.09
CA ILE A 104 7.23 14.44 -17.31
C ILE A 104 5.73 14.66 -17.14
N ILE A 105 5.03 14.90 -18.26
CA ILE A 105 3.61 15.24 -18.29
C ILE A 105 2.83 14.11 -18.97
N CYS A 106 2.06 13.36 -18.18
CA CYS A 106 1.08 12.37 -18.64
C CYS A 106 1.64 11.39 -19.69
N SER A 107 1.30 11.56 -20.97
CA SER A 107 1.72 10.67 -22.07
C SER A 107 3.18 10.83 -22.47
N ASP A 108 3.91 11.81 -21.94
CA ASP A 108 5.38 11.85 -22.01
C ASP A 108 5.98 10.51 -21.53
N ALA A 109 5.30 9.82 -20.63
CA ALA A 109 5.65 8.49 -20.13
C ALA A 109 5.87 7.44 -21.24
N PHE A 110 5.18 7.55 -22.38
CA PHE A 110 5.24 6.56 -23.46
C PHE A 110 6.60 6.54 -24.16
N ASP A 111 7.22 7.70 -24.34
CA ASP A 111 8.55 7.82 -24.97
C ASP A 111 9.67 7.99 -23.93
N PHE A 112 9.36 7.95 -22.63
CA PHE A 112 10.35 8.22 -21.59
C PHE A 112 11.28 7.03 -21.27
N THR A 113 10.85 5.81 -21.57
CA THR A 113 11.60 4.57 -21.20
C THR A 113 13.08 4.57 -21.63
N PRO A 114 13.44 4.96 -22.86
CA PRO A 114 14.84 5.02 -23.30
C PRO A 114 15.71 6.02 -22.51
N HIS A 115 15.11 7.01 -21.86
CA HIS A 115 15.84 8.05 -21.12
C HIS A 115 16.20 7.62 -19.69
N ILE A 116 15.50 6.63 -19.13
CA ILE A 116 15.71 6.13 -17.76
C ILE A 116 17.16 5.71 -17.52
N ASP A 117 17.80 5.08 -18.49
CA ASP A 117 19.17 4.57 -18.33
C ASP A 117 20.19 5.68 -18.07
N ASN A 118 19.91 6.91 -18.51
CA ASN A 118 20.77 8.06 -18.29
C ASN A 118 20.39 8.88 -17.04
N MET A 119 19.22 8.62 -16.46
CA MET A 119 18.59 9.48 -15.44
C MET A 119 18.30 8.77 -14.11
N HIS A 120 18.48 7.45 -14.04
CA HIS A 120 18.15 6.64 -12.86
C HIS A 120 19.08 6.85 -11.65
N THR A 121 20.10 7.70 -11.75
CA THR A 121 21.04 7.99 -10.67
C THR A 121 20.76 9.35 -10.05
N ASN A 122 20.68 9.40 -8.72
CA ASN A 122 20.52 10.63 -7.94
C ASN A 122 19.40 11.54 -8.45
N CYS A 123 18.26 10.98 -8.90
CA CYS A 123 17.16 11.74 -9.53
C CYS A 123 15.85 11.69 -8.73
N LEU A 124 15.20 12.84 -8.56
CA LEU A 124 13.78 12.90 -8.24
C LEU A 124 13.02 13.14 -9.54
N LEU A 125 12.29 12.12 -9.98
CA LEU A 125 11.42 12.19 -11.15
C LEU A 125 9.99 12.47 -10.69
N ILE A 126 9.37 13.50 -11.25
CA ILE A 126 7.97 13.85 -10.99
C ILE A 126 7.16 13.58 -12.26
N HIS A 127 6.13 12.76 -12.16
CA HIS A 127 5.21 12.50 -13.25
C HIS A 127 3.85 13.08 -12.90
N ILE A 128 3.51 14.23 -13.49
CA ILE A 128 2.18 14.83 -13.32
C ILE A 128 1.28 14.30 -14.45
N GLN A 129 0.09 13.83 -14.11
CA GLN A 129 -0.81 13.20 -15.07
C GLN A 129 -2.27 13.53 -14.81
N LEU A 130 -3.07 13.39 -15.88
CA LEU A 130 -4.51 13.20 -15.80
C LEU A 130 -4.86 11.91 -16.52
N ASN A 131 -4.97 10.81 -15.77
CA ASN A 131 -5.12 9.51 -16.39
C ASN A 131 -6.23 8.69 -15.71
N PRO A 132 -7.21 8.17 -16.47
CA PRO A 132 -8.18 7.22 -15.95
C PRO A 132 -7.58 5.93 -15.42
N LYS A 133 -6.45 5.48 -16.00
CA LYS A 133 -5.77 4.23 -15.69
C LYS A 133 -4.25 4.43 -15.52
N PRO A 134 -3.81 5.11 -14.44
CA PRO A 134 -2.38 5.44 -14.21
C PRO A 134 -1.46 4.21 -14.09
N ALA A 135 -2.04 3.04 -13.81
CA ALA A 135 -1.35 1.76 -13.70
C ALA A 135 -1.43 0.90 -14.97
N HIS A 136 -2.02 1.40 -16.06
CA HIS A 136 -2.00 0.69 -17.35
C HIS A 136 -0.56 0.42 -17.79
N THR A 137 -0.31 -0.73 -18.43
CA THR A 137 1.04 -1.20 -18.78
C THR A 137 1.85 -0.19 -19.58
N ASP A 138 1.20 0.55 -20.48
CA ASP A 138 1.86 1.58 -21.30
C ASP A 138 2.39 2.74 -20.44
N TYR A 139 1.64 3.14 -19.42
CA TYR A 139 2.08 4.16 -18.45
C TYR A 139 3.05 3.60 -17.41
N ALA A 140 3.01 2.29 -17.14
CA ALA A 140 3.90 1.63 -16.19
C ALA A 140 5.26 1.25 -16.80
N ALA A 141 5.41 1.19 -18.13
CA ALA A 141 6.61 0.71 -18.81
C ALA A 141 7.90 1.40 -18.34
N TYR A 142 7.91 2.74 -18.29
CA TYR A 142 9.07 3.49 -17.81
C TYR A 142 9.33 3.24 -16.31
N ARG A 143 8.28 3.03 -15.49
CA ARG A 143 8.41 2.67 -14.07
C ARG A 143 9.02 1.30 -13.90
N THR A 144 8.59 0.32 -14.70
CA THR A 144 9.18 -1.02 -14.73
C THR A 144 10.66 -0.96 -15.08
N ARG A 145 11.03 -0.17 -16.09
CA ARG A 145 12.44 0.05 -16.43
C ARG A 145 13.19 0.72 -15.28
N LEU A 146 12.63 1.77 -14.69
CA LEU A 146 13.21 2.46 -13.55
C LEU A 146 13.44 1.51 -12.37
N CYS A 147 12.48 0.64 -12.07
CA CYS A 147 12.62 -0.38 -11.03
C CYS A 147 13.79 -1.33 -11.33
N SER A 148 13.95 -1.74 -12.60
CA SER A 148 15.01 -2.67 -13.01
C SER A 148 16.43 -2.10 -12.86
N VAL A 149 16.65 -0.83 -13.23
CA VAL A 149 17.99 -0.22 -13.24
C VAL A 149 18.28 0.64 -12.00
N GLY A 150 17.24 1.21 -11.40
CA GLY A 150 17.33 2.19 -10.31
C GLY A 150 17.42 1.59 -8.91
N THR A 151 17.30 0.27 -8.74
CA THR A 151 17.16 -0.34 -7.39
C THR A 151 18.35 -0.01 -6.48
N ASN A 152 19.56 -0.03 -7.02
CA ASN A 152 20.77 0.23 -6.24
C ASN A 152 21.22 1.69 -6.35
N SER A 153 20.34 2.58 -6.81
CA SER A 153 20.60 4.01 -6.98
C SER A 153 19.74 4.86 -6.04
N HIS A 154 20.09 6.14 -5.92
CA HIS A 154 19.31 7.12 -5.18
C HIS A 154 18.29 7.80 -6.11
N VAL A 155 17.27 7.06 -6.53
CA VAL A 155 16.21 7.59 -7.40
C VAL A 155 14.85 7.48 -6.72
N GLU A 156 14.01 8.48 -6.91
CA GLU A 156 12.66 8.54 -6.38
C GLU A 156 11.72 8.93 -7.52
N LEU A 157 10.54 8.31 -7.59
CA LEU A 157 9.51 8.66 -8.57
C LEU A 157 8.23 9.07 -7.86
N LEU A 158 7.78 10.30 -8.06
CA LEU A 158 6.49 10.78 -7.55
C LEU A 158 5.51 10.95 -8.71
N CYS A 159 4.51 10.07 -8.78
CA CYS A 159 3.40 10.16 -9.72
C CYS A 159 2.23 10.92 -9.07
N LEU A 160 1.80 12.02 -9.69
CA LEU A 160 0.71 12.87 -9.22
C LEU A 160 -0.40 12.88 -10.28
N ASN A 161 -1.48 12.14 -10.01
CA ASN A 161 -2.71 12.26 -10.79
C ASN A 161 -3.60 13.30 -10.11
N TRP A 162 -3.69 14.47 -10.73
CA TRP A 162 -4.21 15.68 -10.09
C TRP A 162 -5.74 15.72 -9.86
N ALA A 163 -6.52 14.80 -10.43
CA ALA A 163 -7.97 14.79 -10.27
C ALA A 163 -8.57 13.37 -10.24
N LYS A 164 -9.73 13.24 -9.60
CA LYS A 164 -10.62 12.07 -9.65
C LYS A 164 -12.02 12.48 -10.11
N SER A 165 -12.83 11.51 -10.54
CA SER A 165 -14.23 11.74 -10.89
C SER A 165 -14.44 12.88 -11.90
N ILE A 166 -13.57 12.97 -12.91
CA ILE A 166 -13.69 13.97 -13.98
C ILE A 166 -15.04 13.81 -14.68
N ARG A 167 -15.69 14.95 -14.94
CA ARG A 167 -16.90 15.03 -15.75
C ARG A 167 -16.60 15.75 -17.06
N GLU A 168 -16.73 15.02 -18.16
CA GLU A 168 -16.58 15.57 -19.50
C GLU A 168 -17.93 16.04 -20.04
N VAL A 169 -18.05 17.33 -20.34
CA VAL A 169 -19.24 17.90 -20.96
C VAL A 169 -19.16 17.71 -22.48
N LYS A 170 -20.03 16.86 -23.06
CA LYS A 170 -20.05 16.56 -24.50
C LYS A 170 -20.87 17.59 -25.29
N SER A 171 -21.99 18.05 -24.72
CA SER A 171 -22.88 19.07 -25.29
C SER A 171 -23.83 19.58 -24.21
N VAL A 172 -24.66 20.58 -24.52
CA VAL A 172 -25.67 21.11 -23.59
C VAL A 172 -26.53 19.96 -23.03
N GLY A 173 -26.48 19.77 -21.71
CA GLY A 173 -27.24 18.73 -21.01
C GLY A 173 -26.70 17.30 -21.13
N LYS A 174 -25.54 17.07 -21.78
CA LYS A 174 -24.90 15.75 -21.87
C LYS A 174 -23.48 15.78 -21.31
N SER A 175 -23.24 15.00 -20.28
CA SER A 175 -21.91 14.76 -19.71
C SER A 175 -21.62 13.27 -19.54
N VAL A 176 -20.34 12.93 -19.54
CA VAL A 176 -19.84 11.57 -19.24
C VAL A 176 -18.89 11.69 -18.06
N ASP A 177 -19.13 10.91 -17.00
CA ASP A 177 -18.19 10.81 -15.88
C ASP A 177 -17.12 9.77 -16.25
N TRP A 178 -15.85 10.14 -16.09
CA TRP A 178 -14.71 9.27 -16.37
C TRP A 178 -14.54 8.17 -15.34
N ASN A 179 -15.12 8.34 -14.14
CA ASN A 179 -14.97 7.44 -12.99
C ASN A 179 -13.51 7.12 -12.68
N ASN A 180 -12.60 8.05 -12.97
CA ASN A 180 -11.18 7.86 -12.74
C ASN A 180 -10.84 7.94 -11.26
N VAL A 181 -9.82 7.19 -10.87
CA VAL A 181 -9.14 7.35 -9.58
C VAL A 181 -8.09 8.45 -9.66
N ALA A 182 -7.75 9.03 -8.50
CA ALA A 182 -6.51 9.77 -8.38
C ALA A 182 -5.35 8.76 -8.55
N GLY A 183 -5.09 7.89 -7.58
CA GLY A 183 -4.03 6.88 -7.77
C GLY A 183 -2.63 7.48 -7.85
N SER A 184 -2.40 8.64 -7.23
CA SER A 184 -1.07 9.20 -7.02
C SER A 184 -0.24 8.27 -6.13
N ALA A 185 1.05 8.15 -6.42
CA ALA A 185 1.95 7.25 -5.71
C ALA A 185 3.40 7.74 -5.71
N TRP A 186 4.11 7.48 -4.62
CA TRP A 186 5.55 7.72 -4.52
C TRP A 186 6.30 6.39 -4.45
N TYR A 187 7.27 6.19 -5.35
CA TYR A 187 8.08 4.99 -5.43
C TYR A 187 9.51 5.28 -4.98
N ALA A 188 10.05 4.39 -4.14
CA ALA A 188 11.40 4.46 -3.61
C ALA A 188 12.11 3.09 -3.64
N PRO A 189 13.43 3.05 -3.85
CA PRO A 189 14.21 1.83 -3.86
C PRO A 189 14.27 1.18 -2.47
N PRO A 190 14.58 -0.13 -2.39
CA PRO A 190 14.54 -0.90 -1.13
C PRO A 190 15.42 -0.35 -0.01
N ALA A 191 16.50 0.36 -0.36
CA ALA A 191 17.43 0.89 0.63
C ALA A 191 16.88 2.09 1.42
N LYS A 192 15.79 2.71 0.98
CA LYS A 192 15.28 3.99 1.49
C LYS A 192 14.37 3.91 2.70
N PHE A 193 13.70 2.77 2.91
CA PHE A 193 12.68 2.65 3.95
C PHE A 193 12.85 1.35 4.73
N SER A 194 12.76 1.40 6.06
CA SER A 194 12.88 0.22 6.91
C SER A 194 11.61 -0.64 6.97
N ALA A 195 10.46 -0.11 6.51
CA ALA A 195 9.16 -0.79 6.58
C ALA A 195 8.78 -1.27 7.98
N ASP A 196 9.06 -0.44 9.00
CA ASP A 196 8.59 -0.68 10.36
C ASP A 196 7.07 -0.49 10.46
N ASP A 197 6.41 -1.30 11.29
CA ASP A 197 4.95 -1.27 11.43
C ASP A 197 4.45 0.08 11.94
N GLY A 198 5.12 0.66 12.94
CA GLY A 198 4.70 1.95 13.51
C GLY A 198 4.80 3.07 12.48
N LEU A 199 5.83 3.02 11.62
CA LEU A 199 5.95 3.95 10.50
C LEU A 199 4.85 3.73 9.45
N ILE A 200 4.54 2.48 9.09
CA ILE A 200 3.50 2.17 8.10
C ILE A 200 2.12 2.57 8.61
N ASP A 201 1.81 2.31 9.87
CA ASP A 201 0.52 2.65 10.48
C ASP A 201 0.37 4.17 10.61
N ALA A 202 1.44 4.89 11.00
CA ALA A 202 1.44 6.35 11.03
C ALA A 202 1.26 6.96 9.63
N LEU A 203 1.92 6.41 8.61
CA LEU A 203 1.73 6.83 7.21
C LEU A 203 0.31 6.56 6.73
N HIS A 204 -0.27 5.40 7.07
CA HIS A 204 -1.64 5.05 6.72
C HIS A 204 -2.63 6.08 7.30
N GLN A 205 -2.52 6.40 8.59
CA GLN A 205 -3.32 7.43 9.25
C GLN A 205 -3.20 8.80 8.57
N GLY A 206 -2.00 9.14 8.09
CA GLY A 206 -1.71 10.36 7.31
C GLY A 206 -2.11 10.30 5.83
N GLY A 207 -2.69 9.19 5.35
CA GLY A 207 -3.16 9.04 3.98
C GLY A 207 -2.10 8.59 2.95
N LEU A 208 -1.00 8.00 3.41
CA LEU A 208 0.01 7.35 2.59
C LEU A 208 -0.04 5.82 2.80
N TYR A 209 -0.61 5.09 1.86
CA TYR A 209 -0.75 3.64 1.95
C TYR A 209 0.48 2.94 1.38
N TYR A 210 1.29 2.40 2.28
CA TYR A 210 2.46 1.61 1.94
C TYR A 210 2.08 0.29 1.26
N CYS A 211 2.76 -0.01 0.16
CA CYS A 211 2.72 -1.25 -0.61
C CYS A 211 4.11 -1.59 -1.17
N LEU A 212 4.28 -2.81 -1.69
CA LEU A 212 5.47 -3.26 -2.41
C LEU A 212 5.19 -3.45 -3.90
N LEU A 213 6.02 -2.81 -4.73
CA LEU A 213 6.07 -3.01 -6.19
C LEU A 213 7.26 -3.90 -6.54
N ALA A 214 7.09 -4.79 -7.51
CA ALA A 214 8.15 -5.68 -8.00
C ALA A 214 8.94 -6.38 -6.87
N GLN A 215 8.21 -6.85 -5.85
CA GLN A 215 8.72 -7.57 -4.67
C GLN A 215 9.64 -6.80 -3.72
N ARG A 216 10.06 -5.57 -4.03
CA ARG A 216 11.05 -4.87 -3.20
C ARG A 216 10.98 -3.35 -3.19
N TRP A 217 10.39 -2.73 -4.21
CA TRP A 217 10.28 -1.28 -4.27
C TRP A 217 9.17 -0.80 -3.34
N HIS A 218 9.48 0.17 -2.51
CA HIS A 218 8.50 0.80 -1.64
C HIS A 218 7.60 1.70 -2.48
N SER A 219 6.29 1.55 -2.31
CA SER A 219 5.28 2.36 -2.97
C SER A 219 4.36 2.97 -1.91
N PHE A 220 4.16 4.27 -1.95
CA PHE A 220 3.30 5.01 -1.01
C PHE A 220 2.19 5.65 -1.81
N PHE A 221 1.01 5.02 -1.82
CA PHE A 221 -0.16 5.56 -2.52
C PHE A 221 -0.80 6.66 -1.69
N LEU A 222 -1.06 7.80 -2.31
CA LEU A 222 -1.74 8.91 -1.64
C LEU A 222 -3.25 8.63 -1.62
N ASN A 223 -3.89 9.05 -0.54
CA ASN A 223 -5.35 9.03 -0.40
C ASN A 223 -6.04 9.71 -1.59
N TYR A 224 -7.17 9.14 -2.04
CA TYR A 224 -7.88 9.62 -3.23
C TYR A 224 -8.77 10.85 -2.97
N GLU A 225 -8.87 11.34 -1.74
CA GLU A 225 -9.57 12.57 -1.40
C GLU A 225 -8.80 13.82 -1.86
N GLY A 226 -9.54 14.92 -2.07
CA GLY A 226 -8.93 16.24 -2.20
C GLY A 226 -8.33 16.64 -0.86
N GLN A 227 -7.01 16.84 -0.84
CA GLN A 227 -6.25 17.04 0.39
C GLN A 227 -5.02 17.92 0.16
N VAL A 228 -4.59 18.57 1.23
CA VAL A 228 -3.26 19.19 1.32
C VAL A 228 -2.43 18.35 2.30
N ILE A 229 -1.23 17.95 1.90
CA ILE A 229 -0.33 17.18 2.77
C ILE A 229 1.02 17.88 2.83
N GLN A 230 1.47 18.18 4.04
CA GLN A 230 2.83 18.57 4.32
C GLN A 230 3.66 17.31 4.62
N LEU A 231 4.68 17.08 3.80
CA LEU A 231 5.53 15.90 3.88
C LEU A 231 6.95 16.30 4.29
N GLN A 232 7.48 15.60 5.27
CA GLN A 232 8.91 15.59 5.54
C GLN A 232 9.53 14.42 4.80
N LYS A 233 10.61 14.64 4.06
CA LYS A 233 11.34 13.56 3.39
C LYS A 233 12.82 13.59 3.71
N GLN A 234 13.42 12.41 3.72
CA GLN A 234 14.87 12.29 3.69
C GLN A 234 15.41 12.82 2.35
N LYS A 235 16.58 13.48 2.35
CA LYS A 235 17.19 13.97 1.10
C LYS A 235 17.43 12.79 0.15
N LEU A 236 17.36 13.10 -1.15
CA LEU A 236 17.53 12.09 -2.19
C LEU A 236 18.89 11.38 -2.08
N PHE A 237 19.94 12.16 -1.86
CA PHE A 237 21.32 11.70 -1.76
C PHE A 237 22.05 12.47 -0.65
N PHE A 238 22.94 11.79 0.06
CA PHE A 238 23.86 12.39 1.02
C PHE A 238 25.29 11.92 0.71
N PRO A 239 26.24 12.84 0.55
CA PRO A 239 27.65 12.46 0.56
C PRO A 239 28.14 12.26 2.02
N GLY A 240 28.71 11.10 2.35
CA GLY A 240 29.45 10.87 3.60
C GLY A 240 28.78 9.95 4.65
N GLU A 241 29.31 9.98 5.89
CA GLU A 241 29.10 9.04 7.01
C GLU A 241 27.69 9.01 7.64
N GLN A 242 26.63 9.42 6.94
CA GLN A 242 25.25 9.27 7.44
C GLN A 242 24.69 7.85 7.25
N ALA A 243 25.53 6.84 7.03
CA ALA A 243 25.15 5.43 6.95
C ALA A 243 24.40 4.90 8.21
N LEU A 244 24.41 5.68 9.31
CA LEU A 244 23.73 5.39 10.57
C LEU A 244 22.39 6.11 10.76
N ALA A 245 21.98 7.02 9.86
CA ALA A 245 20.70 7.70 9.98
C ALA A 245 19.54 6.71 9.77
N PRO A 246 18.45 6.79 10.57
CA PRO A 246 17.29 5.93 10.36
C PRO A 246 16.78 6.03 8.92
N LYS A 247 16.45 4.89 8.32
CA LYS A 247 15.86 4.79 6.97
C LYS A 247 14.40 5.22 7.01
N ASN A 248 14.18 6.51 7.24
CA ASN A 248 12.86 7.12 7.20
C ASN A 248 12.74 7.94 5.91
N PHE A 249 12.14 7.31 4.90
CA PHE A 249 11.97 7.90 3.59
C PHE A 249 11.07 9.15 3.63
N VAL A 250 9.91 9.03 4.27
CA VAL A 250 8.85 10.05 4.28
C VAL A 250 8.07 9.97 5.59
N ALA A 251 7.64 11.13 6.08
CA ALA A 251 6.68 11.29 7.17
C ALA A 251 5.63 12.35 6.78
N VAL A 252 4.42 12.19 7.30
CA VAL A 252 3.35 13.19 7.18
C VAL A 252 3.42 14.11 8.39
N GLU A 253 3.68 15.40 8.17
CA GLU A 253 3.72 16.41 9.24
C GLU A 253 2.33 16.98 9.50
N GLU A 254 1.57 17.27 8.43
CA GLU A 254 0.22 17.81 8.51
C GLU A 254 -0.62 17.31 7.33
N ARG A 255 -1.90 17.05 7.59
CA ARG A 255 -2.90 16.75 6.57
C ARG A 255 -4.11 17.65 6.79
N CYS A 256 -4.55 18.30 5.72
CA CYS A 256 -5.79 19.06 5.69
C CYS A 256 -6.79 18.43 4.73
N SER A 257 -8.05 18.35 5.16
CA SER A 257 -9.18 17.91 4.33
C SER A 257 -10.07 19.08 3.96
N TRP A 258 -10.70 19.00 2.79
CA TRP A 258 -11.63 20.03 2.35
C TRP A 258 -12.94 19.93 3.12
N ASN A 259 -13.31 20.97 3.85
CA ASN A 259 -14.60 21.13 4.49
C ASN A 259 -15.52 21.96 3.60
N SER A 260 -16.45 21.30 2.92
CA SER A 260 -17.39 21.95 2.02
C SER A 260 -18.39 22.87 2.73
N ALA A 261 -18.74 22.58 3.98
CA ALA A 261 -19.65 23.41 4.77
C ALA A 261 -19.00 24.72 5.23
N GLY A 262 -17.71 24.64 5.60
CA GLY A 262 -16.91 25.80 6.01
C GLY A 262 -16.23 26.53 4.86
N ASN A 263 -16.18 25.93 3.66
CA ASN A 263 -15.36 26.39 2.53
C ASN A 263 -13.89 26.61 2.95
N SER A 264 -13.36 25.68 3.74
CA SER A 264 -12.04 25.76 4.39
C SER A 264 -11.26 24.45 4.27
N TRP A 265 -9.94 24.54 4.42
CA TRP A 265 -9.08 23.39 4.66
C TRP A 265 -8.91 23.20 6.16
N ASP A 266 -9.38 22.07 6.68
CA ASP A 266 -9.35 21.79 8.12
C ASP A 266 -8.16 20.87 8.44
N PRO A 267 -7.23 21.29 9.34
CA PRO A 267 -6.03 20.52 9.66
C PRO A 267 -6.31 19.35 10.60
N GLY A 268 -5.36 18.41 10.68
CA GLY A 268 -5.40 17.28 11.63
C GLY A 268 -6.39 16.17 11.26
N ALA A 269 -6.83 16.13 10.00
CA ALA A 269 -7.81 15.15 9.55
C ALA A 269 -7.16 13.77 9.32
N VAL A 270 -7.68 12.73 9.98
CA VAL A 270 -7.35 11.33 9.69
C VAL A 270 -7.83 10.98 8.27
N ALA A 271 -6.99 10.27 7.51
CA ALA A 271 -7.32 9.88 6.15
C ALA A 271 -8.44 8.83 6.10
N ASN A 272 -9.41 9.01 5.21
CA ASN A 272 -10.42 7.99 4.95
C ASN A 272 -9.89 6.96 3.94
N ASP A 273 -9.56 5.77 4.43
CA ASP A 273 -9.10 4.63 3.63
C ASP A 273 -10.23 3.87 2.91
N GLY A 274 -11.49 4.21 3.15
CA GLY A 274 -12.68 3.54 2.61
C GLY A 274 -13.01 2.20 3.29
N PHE A 275 -12.24 1.76 4.28
CA PHE A 275 -12.41 0.46 4.93
C PHE A 275 -13.72 0.37 5.71
N SER A 276 -14.08 1.45 6.42
CA SER A 276 -15.34 1.51 7.17
C SER A 276 -16.55 1.33 6.25
N ASP A 277 -16.54 1.96 5.07
CA ASP A 277 -17.60 1.82 4.07
C ASP A 277 -17.65 0.40 3.51
N ALA A 278 -16.49 -0.21 3.24
CA ALA A 278 -16.41 -1.60 2.80
C ALA A 278 -16.99 -2.59 3.83
N LEU A 279 -16.82 -2.32 5.12
CA LEU A 279 -17.31 -3.17 6.21
C LEU A 279 -18.84 -3.13 6.39
N VAL A 280 -19.56 -2.16 5.80
CA VAL A 280 -21.03 -2.08 5.87
C VAL A 280 -21.70 -3.34 5.32
N GLY A 281 -21.09 -3.99 4.33
CA GLY A 281 -21.56 -5.27 3.78
C GLY A 281 -21.33 -6.49 4.67
N TYR A 282 -20.56 -6.35 5.76
CA TYR A 282 -20.05 -7.46 6.57
C TYR A 282 -20.33 -7.25 8.06
N ASN A 283 -21.61 -7.14 8.42
CA ASN A 283 -22.07 -6.78 9.77
C ASN A 283 -21.46 -7.61 10.92
N ALA A 284 -21.19 -8.91 10.70
CA ALA A 284 -20.63 -9.78 11.74
C ALA A 284 -19.17 -9.42 12.12
N ILE A 285 -18.44 -8.76 11.22
CA ILE A 285 -17.03 -8.39 11.43
C ILE A 285 -16.79 -6.88 11.54
N SER A 286 -17.77 -6.06 11.16
CA SER A 286 -17.58 -4.62 10.97
C SER A 286 -17.08 -3.91 12.23
N GLY A 287 -17.76 -4.12 13.37
CA GLY A 287 -17.43 -3.42 14.62
C GLY A 287 -16.01 -3.73 15.11
N HIS A 288 -15.62 -5.01 15.15
CA HIS A 288 -14.31 -5.37 15.69
C HIS A 288 -13.17 -5.09 14.71
N LEU A 289 -13.36 -5.29 13.40
CA LEU A 289 -12.33 -4.96 12.41
C LEU A 289 -12.11 -3.47 12.27
N HIS A 290 -13.16 -2.65 12.43
CA HIS A 290 -13.01 -1.20 12.46
C HIS A 290 -12.15 -0.76 13.66
N VAL A 291 -12.42 -1.27 14.86
CA VAL A 291 -11.58 -0.97 16.04
C VAL A 291 -10.14 -1.45 15.86
N ALA A 292 -9.97 -2.66 15.31
CA ALA A 292 -8.64 -3.22 15.04
C ALA A 292 -7.86 -2.38 14.00
N SER A 293 -8.53 -1.88 12.95
CA SER A 293 -7.88 -1.06 11.93
C SER A 293 -7.47 0.31 12.46
N GLN A 294 -8.21 0.89 13.41
CA GLN A 294 -7.79 2.14 14.06
C GLN A 294 -6.53 1.96 14.91
N ALA A 295 -6.37 0.79 15.54
CA ALA A 295 -5.18 0.48 16.34
C ALA A 295 -3.96 0.13 15.47
N SER A 296 -4.16 -0.72 14.46
CA SER A 296 -3.12 -1.08 13.48
C SER A 296 -3.77 -1.71 12.25
N PRO A 297 -3.80 -0.99 11.12
CA PRO A 297 -4.25 -1.57 9.85
C PRO A 297 -3.48 -2.85 9.50
N LEU A 298 -2.17 -2.90 9.75
CA LEU A 298 -1.37 -4.10 9.52
C LEU A 298 -1.75 -5.30 10.39
N ALA A 299 -2.24 -5.09 11.62
CA ALA A 299 -2.76 -6.18 12.43
C ALA A 299 -4.00 -6.83 11.79
N VAL A 300 -4.88 -6.03 11.16
CA VAL A 300 -6.01 -6.54 10.39
C VAL A 300 -5.53 -7.36 9.19
N GLU A 301 -4.55 -6.85 8.43
CA GLU A 301 -3.97 -7.59 7.30
C GLU A 301 -3.42 -8.96 7.75
N ARG A 302 -2.72 -9.02 8.89
CA ARG A 302 -2.13 -10.25 9.42
C ARG A 302 -3.15 -11.23 9.98
N ALA A 303 -4.17 -10.74 10.68
CA ALA A 303 -5.23 -11.59 11.19
C ALA A 303 -5.95 -12.32 10.03
N ILE A 304 -6.22 -11.57 8.95
CA ILE A 304 -6.83 -12.10 7.74
C ILE A 304 -5.85 -12.99 6.95
N GLU A 305 -4.58 -12.59 6.78
CA GLU A 305 -3.57 -13.42 6.10
C GLU A 305 -3.43 -14.79 6.76
N MET A 306 -3.43 -14.82 8.10
CA MET A 306 -3.42 -16.07 8.85
C MET A 306 -4.69 -16.90 8.62
N LEU A 307 -5.85 -16.26 8.61
CA LEU A 307 -7.13 -16.92 8.31
C LEU A 307 -7.13 -17.55 6.91
N MET A 308 -6.51 -16.90 5.94
CA MET A 308 -6.40 -17.38 4.56
C MET A 308 -5.40 -18.55 4.39
N GLY A 309 -4.55 -18.79 5.38
CA GLY A 309 -3.41 -19.68 5.29
C GLY A 309 -2.20 -18.92 4.73
N PRO A 310 -1.25 -18.49 5.57
CA PRO A 310 -0.20 -17.57 5.16
C PRO A 310 0.75 -18.25 4.16
N ARG A 311 1.12 -17.55 3.09
CA ARG A 311 2.01 -18.08 2.04
C ARG A 311 3.49 -17.92 2.35
N GLY A 312 3.85 -16.91 3.15
CA GLY A 312 5.23 -16.60 3.50
C GLY A 312 5.96 -17.66 4.32
N THR A 313 7.23 -17.41 4.61
CA THR A 313 8.11 -18.35 5.33
C THR A 313 7.61 -18.59 6.77
N PRO A 314 7.53 -19.84 7.28
CA PRO A 314 6.93 -20.14 8.59
C PRO A 314 7.37 -19.26 9.76
N GLY A 315 8.66 -18.95 9.89
CA GLY A 315 9.17 -18.11 10.99
C GLY A 315 8.98 -16.60 10.82
N TYR A 316 8.59 -16.14 9.62
CA TYR A 316 8.63 -14.72 9.27
C TYR A 316 7.43 -14.26 8.42
N TRP A 317 6.42 -15.11 8.21
CA TRP A 317 5.28 -14.83 7.32
C TRP A 317 4.55 -13.54 7.68
N TYR A 318 4.59 -13.15 8.96
CA TYR A 318 3.95 -11.96 9.50
C TYR A 318 4.76 -10.69 9.27
N THR A 319 6.00 -10.78 8.79
CA THR A 319 6.80 -9.60 8.42
C THR A 319 6.19 -8.94 7.19
N VAL A 320 6.30 -7.61 7.10
CA VAL A 320 5.66 -6.80 6.05
C VAL A 320 5.96 -7.31 4.64
N ASN A 321 7.20 -7.75 4.39
CA ASN A 321 7.65 -8.25 3.08
C ASN A 321 7.09 -9.64 2.72
N GLU A 322 6.50 -10.35 3.66
CA GLU A 322 5.91 -11.68 3.45
C GLU A 322 4.37 -11.62 3.33
N LEU A 323 3.77 -10.47 3.64
CA LEU A 323 2.33 -10.26 3.54
C LEU A 323 1.91 -10.09 2.08
N ASP A 324 1.10 -11.01 1.57
CA ASP A 324 0.57 -10.96 0.20
C ASP A 324 -0.29 -9.69 -0.02
N ALA A 325 -0.98 -9.21 1.01
CA ALA A 325 -1.80 -7.99 0.94
C ALA A 325 -0.99 -6.70 0.75
N VAL A 326 0.28 -6.68 1.15
CA VAL A 326 1.17 -5.51 0.98
C VAL A 326 1.70 -5.43 -0.45
N HIS A 327 1.70 -6.53 -1.20
CA HIS A 327 2.16 -6.54 -2.58
C HIS A 327 1.09 -5.97 -3.51
N LEU A 328 1.51 -5.11 -4.42
CA LEU A 328 0.64 -4.67 -5.51
C LEU A 328 0.34 -5.85 -6.44
N ASP A 329 -0.80 -5.77 -7.12
CA ASP A 329 -1.05 -6.68 -8.24
C ASP A 329 0.00 -6.48 -9.35
N ASN A 330 0.53 -7.59 -9.87
CA ASN A 330 1.61 -7.56 -10.85
C ASN A 330 1.19 -7.01 -12.23
N SER A 331 -0.11 -7.05 -12.56
CA SER A 331 -0.62 -6.68 -13.88
C SER A 331 -1.11 -5.23 -13.93
N GLU A 332 -1.75 -4.76 -12.87
CA GLU A 332 -2.39 -3.44 -12.85
C GLU A 332 -1.96 -2.54 -11.69
N GLU A 333 -0.89 -2.89 -10.95
CA GLU A 333 -0.42 -2.17 -9.76
C GLU A 333 -1.55 -1.82 -8.76
N SER A 334 -2.62 -2.61 -8.71
CA SER A 334 -3.78 -2.36 -7.85
C SER A 334 -3.45 -2.78 -6.42
N ILE A 335 -3.82 -1.95 -5.44
CA ILE A 335 -3.57 -2.19 -4.01
C ILE A 335 -4.32 -3.43 -3.54
N ARG A 336 -3.66 -4.34 -2.82
CA ARG A 336 -4.28 -5.54 -2.25
C ARG A 336 -4.59 -5.45 -0.75
N ARG A 337 -4.13 -4.38 -0.10
CA ARG A 337 -4.36 -4.13 1.33
C ARG A 337 -5.84 -4.12 1.66
N VAL A 338 -6.30 -5.06 2.48
CA VAL A 338 -7.70 -5.20 2.89
C VAL A 338 -8.19 -3.95 3.62
N THR A 339 -7.31 -3.21 4.27
CA THR A 339 -7.64 -1.95 4.94
C THR A 339 -7.74 -0.73 4.00
N VAL A 340 -7.57 -0.88 2.68
CA VAL A 340 -7.61 0.25 1.72
C VAL A 340 -8.62 -0.02 0.61
N HIS A 341 -9.75 0.70 0.63
CA HIS A 341 -10.94 0.49 -0.20
C HIS A 341 -11.41 1.74 -0.97
N GLN A 342 -10.49 2.60 -1.39
CA GLN A 342 -10.83 3.81 -2.16
C GLN A 342 -10.99 3.59 -3.67
N ASP A 343 -10.65 2.40 -4.18
CA ASP A 343 -10.77 2.06 -5.60
C ASP A 343 -12.23 1.72 -5.96
N PRO A 344 -12.90 2.52 -6.81
CA PRO A 344 -14.29 2.29 -7.18
C PRO A 344 -14.46 1.16 -8.21
N ASP A 345 -13.40 0.72 -8.90
CA ASP A 345 -13.50 -0.38 -9.86
C ASP A 345 -13.35 -1.73 -9.16
N LEU A 346 -14.48 -2.39 -8.93
CA LEU A 346 -14.55 -3.68 -8.26
C LEU A 346 -13.98 -4.84 -9.10
N ASN A 347 -13.81 -4.66 -10.41
CA ASN A 347 -13.29 -5.69 -11.30
C ASN A 347 -11.75 -5.76 -11.30
N ARG A 348 -11.08 -4.75 -10.74
CA ARG A 348 -9.61 -4.76 -10.66
C ARG A 348 -9.14 -5.91 -9.75
N PRO A 349 -8.00 -6.54 -10.07
CA PRO A 349 -7.49 -7.67 -9.29
C PRO A 349 -7.36 -7.38 -7.79
N GLY A 350 -6.88 -6.20 -7.43
CA GLY A 350 -6.75 -5.75 -6.04
C GLY A 350 -8.11 -5.60 -5.34
N SER A 351 -9.13 -5.10 -6.03
CA SER A 351 -10.49 -4.99 -5.47
C SER A 351 -11.11 -6.36 -5.22
N SER A 352 -11.02 -7.25 -6.20
CA SER A 352 -11.47 -8.65 -6.05
C SER A 352 -10.75 -9.37 -4.92
N TYR A 353 -9.43 -9.15 -4.78
CA TYR A 353 -8.61 -9.71 -3.71
C TYR A 353 -9.10 -9.32 -2.31
N ARG A 354 -9.40 -8.03 -2.10
CA ARG A 354 -9.85 -7.50 -0.81
C ARG A 354 -11.25 -8.02 -0.46
N LEU A 355 -12.18 -7.99 -1.43
CA LEU A 355 -13.53 -8.49 -1.25
C LEU A 355 -13.56 -9.98 -0.89
N GLN A 356 -12.78 -10.82 -1.58
CA GLN A 356 -12.70 -12.24 -1.28
C GLN A 356 -12.22 -12.51 0.16
N ARG A 357 -11.28 -11.70 0.65
CA ARG A 357 -10.73 -11.81 2.00
C ARG A 357 -11.71 -11.35 3.07
N LEU A 358 -12.40 -10.24 2.84
CA LEU A 358 -13.48 -9.79 3.74
C LEU A 358 -14.63 -10.79 3.79
N GLN A 359 -15.02 -11.37 2.64
CA GLN A 359 -16.01 -12.43 2.60
C GLN A 359 -15.54 -13.64 3.41
N ARG A 360 -14.28 -14.07 3.27
CA ARG A 360 -13.77 -15.20 4.06
C ARG A 360 -13.70 -14.91 5.56
N ALA A 361 -13.29 -13.71 5.93
CA ALA A 361 -13.32 -13.24 7.31
C ALA A 361 -14.74 -13.28 7.88
N HIS A 362 -15.72 -12.80 7.11
CA HIS A 362 -17.13 -12.81 7.48
C HIS A 362 -17.67 -14.25 7.63
N ASP A 363 -17.39 -15.13 6.66
CA ASP A 363 -17.82 -16.52 6.69
C ASP A 363 -17.20 -17.30 7.86
N ALA A 364 -15.96 -16.97 8.23
CA ALA A 364 -15.27 -17.60 9.35
C ALA A 364 -15.99 -17.35 10.69
N ILE A 365 -16.56 -16.17 10.91
CA ILE A 365 -17.35 -15.90 12.13
C ILE A 365 -18.57 -16.82 12.21
N GLY A 366 -19.16 -17.19 11.06
CA GLY A 366 -20.25 -18.16 10.98
C GLY A 366 -19.89 -19.59 11.40
N LEU A 367 -18.59 -19.91 11.54
CA LEU A 367 -18.14 -21.24 11.99
C LEU A 367 -18.59 -21.54 13.42
N ALA A 368 -18.70 -20.54 14.29
CA ALA A 368 -19.22 -20.71 15.65
C ALA A 368 -20.69 -21.15 15.68
N GLN A 369 -21.46 -20.81 14.64
CA GLN A 369 -22.87 -21.17 14.50
C GLN A 369 -23.09 -22.43 13.66
N SER A 370 -22.00 -23.05 13.21
CA SER A 370 -22.01 -24.21 12.32
C SER A 370 -21.61 -25.48 13.06
N ASP A 371 -21.95 -26.64 12.50
CA ASP A 371 -21.57 -27.96 13.03
C ASP A 371 -20.11 -28.28 12.67
N VAL A 372 -19.18 -27.47 13.20
CA VAL A 372 -17.74 -27.67 13.07
C VAL A 372 -17.27 -28.62 14.19
N PRO A 373 -16.55 -29.71 13.87
CA PRO A 373 -16.07 -30.65 14.88
C PRO A 373 -14.83 -30.08 15.63
N TRP A 374 -15.02 -29.01 16.39
CA TRP A 374 -13.94 -28.30 17.09
C TRP A 374 -13.12 -29.24 18.01
N PRO A 375 -11.79 -29.30 17.86
CA PRO A 375 -10.94 -30.02 18.79
C PRO A 375 -11.07 -29.46 20.22
N SER A 376 -11.01 -30.34 21.24
CA SER A 376 -11.13 -29.97 22.66
C SER A 376 -10.30 -28.73 23.05
N PRO A 377 -9.04 -28.58 22.62
CA PRO A 377 -8.24 -27.39 22.94
C PRO A 377 -8.78 -26.04 22.44
N VAL A 378 -9.57 -26.03 21.36
CA VAL A 378 -10.16 -24.83 20.72
C VAL A 378 -11.68 -24.82 20.71
N GLN A 379 -12.31 -25.63 21.57
CA GLN A 379 -13.77 -25.76 21.64
C GLN A 379 -14.49 -24.46 22.05
N ASP A 380 -13.79 -23.57 22.74
CA ASP A 380 -14.26 -22.22 23.09
C ASP A 380 -14.57 -21.35 21.86
N LEU A 381 -13.95 -21.61 20.70
CA LEU A 381 -14.28 -20.92 19.44
C LEU A 381 -15.71 -21.21 18.96
N ALA A 382 -16.32 -22.32 19.40
CA ALA A 382 -17.73 -22.63 19.11
C ALA A 382 -18.69 -21.61 19.73
N ASN A 383 -18.27 -20.87 20.75
CA ASN A 383 -19.09 -19.86 21.42
C ASN A 383 -18.99 -18.47 20.77
N GLY A 384 -18.21 -18.34 19.70
CA GLY A 384 -17.90 -17.05 19.07
C GLY A 384 -16.45 -16.62 19.30
N PHE A 385 -15.96 -15.80 18.37
CA PHE A 385 -14.62 -15.24 18.41
C PHE A 385 -14.56 -13.99 17.51
N LYS A 386 -13.52 -13.18 17.71
CA LYS A 386 -13.18 -12.02 16.87
C LYS A 386 -11.79 -12.15 16.27
N LEU A 387 -11.58 -11.54 15.11
CA LEU A 387 -10.25 -11.47 14.50
C LEU A 387 -9.37 -10.50 15.29
N SER A 388 -8.18 -10.96 15.68
CA SER A 388 -7.21 -10.17 16.43
C SER A 388 -5.81 -10.73 16.23
N TRP A 389 -4.86 -9.86 15.87
CA TRP A 389 -3.45 -10.21 15.76
C TRP A 389 -2.62 -9.29 16.64
N LYS A 390 -1.59 -9.85 17.29
CA LYS A 390 -0.67 -9.11 18.15
C LYS A 390 0.77 -9.49 17.83
N ARG A 391 1.68 -8.52 17.87
CA ARG A 391 3.11 -8.73 17.56
C ARG A 391 3.79 -9.74 18.47
N ASN A 392 3.41 -9.78 19.75
CA ASN A 392 3.93 -10.72 20.75
C ASN A 392 3.24 -12.10 20.71
N SER A 393 2.27 -12.30 19.82
CA SER A 393 1.68 -13.60 19.52
C SER A 393 1.44 -13.68 18.02
N PRO A 394 2.54 -13.65 17.22
CA PRO A 394 2.45 -13.40 15.80
C PRO A 394 1.77 -14.54 15.04
N HIS A 395 1.60 -15.70 15.67
CA HIS A 395 0.92 -16.87 15.14
C HIS A 395 -0.51 -17.05 15.67
N SER A 396 -1.13 -16.02 16.25
CA SER A 396 -2.54 -16.06 16.65
C SER A 396 -3.32 -14.99 15.89
N ASN A 397 -4.53 -15.33 15.43
CA ASN A 397 -5.37 -14.42 14.65
C ASN A 397 -6.82 -14.34 15.12
N VAL A 398 -7.21 -15.12 16.13
CA VAL A 398 -8.55 -15.05 16.74
C VAL A 398 -8.46 -14.99 18.25
N GLU A 399 -9.39 -14.24 18.85
CA GLU A 399 -9.63 -14.19 20.29
C GLU A 399 -11.06 -14.69 20.55
N PRO A 400 -11.23 -15.78 21.33
CA PRO A 400 -12.55 -16.29 21.71
C PRO A 400 -13.37 -15.21 22.44
N ASP A 401 -14.68 -15.19 22.23
CA ASP A 401 -15.58 -14.27 22.95
C ASP A 401 -15.75 -14.67 24.42
N THR A 402 -15.56 -15.98 24.71
CA THR A 402 -15.69 -16.55 26.04
C THR A 402 -14.58 -17.57 26.30
N GLY A 403 -14.21 -17.74 27.57
CA GLY A 403 -13.22 -18.72 28.00
C GLY A 403 -11.85 -18.09 28.29
N ASP A 404 -11.12 -18.72 29.21
CA ASP A 404 -9.82 -18.23 29.71
C ASP A 404 -8.63 -18.86 28.98
N ARG A 405 -8.86 -19.55 27.85
CA ARG A 405 -7.83 -20.30 27.10
C ARG A 405 -6.96 -19.43 26.19
N GLY A 406 -7.27 -18.14 26.09
CA GLY A 406 -6.47 -17.15 25.34
C GLY A 406 -6.63 -17.23 23.81
N PRO A 407 -5.79 -16.50 23.06
CA PRO A 407 -5.85 -16.46 21.60
C PRO A 407 -5.65 -17.82 20.92
N ALA A 408 -6.09 -17.94 19.68
CA ALA A 408 -5.88 -19.13 18.85
C ALA A 408 -5.43 -18.81 17.43
N SER A 409 -4.88 -19.85 16.79
CA SER A 409 -4.46 -19.88 15.39
C SER A 409 -5.55 -20.57 14.57
N LEU A 410 -6.35 -19.80 13.85
CA LEU A 410 -7.43 -20.30 13.00
C LEU A 410 -7.13 -20.07 11.52
N VAL A 411 -7.10 -21.15 10.74
CA VAL A 411 -7.12 -21.11 9.27
C VAL A 411 -8.45 -21.61 8.78
N TYR A 412 -9.06 -20.91 7.82
CA TYR A 412 -10.27 -21.39 7.14
C TYR A 412 -9.98 -21.62 5.66
N LEU A 413 -9.78 -22.88 5.29
CA LEU A 413 -9.65 -23.30 3.91
C LEU A 413 -11.05 -23.45 3.32
N SER A 414 -11.37 -22.67 2.29
CA SER A 414 -12.67 -22.70 1.62
C SER A 414 -13.03 -24.07 1.05
N ASP A 415 -14.22 -24.18 0.47
CA ASP A 415 -14.76 -25.41 -0.12
C ASP A 415 -13.75 -26.22 -0.95
N GLN A 416 -13.76 -27.54 -0.74
CA GLN A 416 -13.02 -28.53 -1.51
C GLN A 416 -11.49 -28.47 -1.36
N ALA A 417 -10.99 -28.01 -0.21
CA ALA A 417 -9.57 -28.17 0.14
C ALA A 417 -9.17 -29.67 0.11
N ASN A 418 -8.12 -29.99 -0.65
CA ASN A 418 -7.60 -31.35 -0.73
C ASN A 418 -6.74 -31.69 0.51
N ASP A 419 -6.56 -32.99 0.78
CA ASP A 419 -5.85 -33.47 1.98
C ASP A 419 -4.41 -32.94 2.07
N TRP A 420 -3.75 -32.83 0.91
CA TRP A 420 -2.40 -32.28 0.83
C TRP A 420 -2.35 -30.82 1.30
N ALA A 421 -3.30 -29.98 0.87
CA ALA A 421 -3.37 -28.58 1.28
C ALA A 421 -3.66 -28.43 2.77
N ILE A 422 -4.56 -29.25 3.30
CA ILE A 422 -4.90 -29.27 4.73
C ILE A 422 -3.67 -29.64 5.57
N GLU A 423 -3.02 -30.76 5.26
CA GLU A 423 -1.86 -31.23 6.03
C GLU A 423 -0.64 -30.33 5.83
N SER A 424 -0.41 -29.83 4.61
CA SER A 424 0.67 -28.89 4.33
C SER A 424 0.52 -27.60 5.15
N MET A 425 -0.68 -27.02 5.20
CA MET A 425 -0.93 -25.82 5.99
C MET A 425 -0.81 -26.07 7.49
N HIS A 426 -1.40 -27.17 7.99
CA HIS A 426 -1.29 -27.53 9.39
C HIS A 426 0.16 -27.75 9.81
N GLN A 427 0.94 -28.53 9.06
CA GLN A 427 2.35 -28.79 9.34
C GLN A 427 3.18 -27.50 9.29
N LYS A 428 2.92 -26.63 8.31
CA LYS A 428 3.60 -25.34 8.17
C LYS A 428 3.42 -24.47 9.43
N LEU A 429 2.18 -24.32 9.88
CA LEU A 429 1.86 -23.51 11.06
C LEU A 429 2.35 -24.17 12.35
N ARG A 430 2.25 -25.50 12.46
CA ARG A 430 2.79 -26.24 13.60
C ARG A 430 4.28 -25.99 13.77
N THR A 431 5.05 -26.04 12.67
CA THR A 431 6.48 -25.71 12.69
C THR A 431 6.74 -24.24 13.04
N ALA A 432 5.95 -23.31 12.48
CA ALA A 432 6.08 -21.89 12.79
C ALA A 432 5.91 -21.60 14.29
N VAL A 433 4.80 -22.08 14.85
CA VAL A 433 4.42 -21.91 16.25
C VAL A 433 5.43 -22.55 17.19
N ALA A 434 5.87 -23.78 16.89
CA ALA A 434 6.89 -24.48 17.67
C ALA A 434 8.21 -23.71 17.71
N ASN A 435 8.70 -23.24 16.55
CA ASN A 435 9.96 -22.49 16.48
C ASN A 435 9.88 -21.19 17.27
N TYR A 436 8.76 -20.47 17.16
CA TYR A 436 8.54 -19.25 17.95
C TYR A 436 8.55 -19.52 19.45
N ALA A 437 7.86 -20.58 19.89
CA ALA A 437 7.83 -20.99 21.30
C ALA A 437 9.21 -21.37 21.84
N VAL A 438 10.05 -22.05 21.04
CA VAL A 438 11.44 -22.36 21.41
C VAL A 438 12.24 -21.06 21.60
N THR A 439 12.15 -20.12 20.65
CA THR A 439 12.88 -18.85 20.74
C THR A 439 12.49 -18.08 22.01
N GLU A 440 11.20 -17.89 22.26
CA GLU A 440 10.70 -17.18 23.45
C GLU A 440 11.12 -17.87 24.75
N ALA A 441 11.05 -19.20 24.80
CA ALA A 441 11.46 -19.97 25.97
C ALA A 441 12.97 -19.89 26.24
N CYS A 442 13.79 -19.92 25.19
CA CYS A 442 15.24 -19.73 25.28
C CYS A 442 15.58 -18.32 25.77
N GLU A 443 14.94 -17.28 25.22
CA GLU A 443 15.14 -15.89 25.65
C GLU A 443 14.71 -15.66 27.11
N ALA A 444 13.68 -16.37 27.56
CA ALA A 444 13.24 -16.39 28.96
C ALA A 444 14.12 -17.26 29.88
N GLY A 445 15.17 -17.92 29.36
CA GLY A 445 16.09 -18.75 30.14
C GLY A 445 15.47 -20.04 30.70
N LYS A 446 14.44 -20.57 30.04
CA LYS A 446 13.74 -21.80 30.47
C LYS A 446 14.63 -23.04 30.34
N SER A 447 14.41 -24.02 31.21
CA SER A 447 15.06 -25.33 31.16
C SER A 447 14.58 -26.17 29.97
N ALA A 448 15.27 -27.29 29.69
CA ALA A 448 14.93 -28.18 28.58
C ALA A 448 13.52 -28.81 28.71
N GLU A 449 13.09 -29.11 29.94
CA GLU A 449 11.75 -29.64 30.22
C GLU A 449 10.68 -28.56 29.98
N GLU A 450 10.91 -27.35 30.49
CA GLU A 450 10.01 -26.22 30.28
C GLU A 450 9.93 -25.78 28.81
N LEU A 451 11.00 -25.96 28.04
CA LEU A 451 11.06 -25.77 26.59
C LEU A 451 10.14 -26.77 25.87
N SER A 452 10.27 -28.06 26.18
CA SER A 452 9.42 -29.11 25.61
C SER A 452 7.95 -28.84 25.88
N ASP A 453 7.61 -28.48 27.12
CA ASP A 453 6.24 -28.16 27.49
C ASP A 453 5.72 -26.89 26.80
N ALA A 454 6.57 -25.87 26.64
CA ALA A 454 6.20 -24.65 25.91
C ALA A 454 5.89 -24.94 24.44
N VAL A 455 6.66 -25.81 23.79
CA VAL A 455 6.42 -26.23 22.39
C VAL A 455 5.10 -26.97 22.28
N VAL A 456 4.84 -27.95 23.15
CA VAL A 456 3.60 -28.72 23.13
C VAL A 456 2.39 -27.80 23.33
N ARG A 457 2.40 -26.97 24.38
CA ARG A 457 1.31 -26.03 24.68
C ARG A 457 1.08 -24.99 23.58
N SER A 458 2.13 -24.55 22.89
CA SER A 458 1.99 -23.58 21.79
C SER A 458 1.12 -24.10 20.64
N GLN A 459 1.14 -25.41 20.39
CA GLN A 459 0.42 -26.05 19.29
C GLN A 459 -1.04 -26.38 19.62
N ASP A 460 -1.40 -26.39 20.90
CA ASP A 460 -2.74 -26.77 21.37
C ASP A 460 -3.83 -25.83 20.83
N ARG A 461 -3.47 -24.60 20.46
CA ARG A 461 -4.43 -23.59 19.99
C ARG A 461 -4.47 -23.45 18.46
N LEU A 462 -3.93 -24.42 17.71
CA LEU A 462 -3.92 -24.43 16.25
C LEU A 462 -5.06 -25.26 15.64
N CYS A 463 -5.87 -24.62 14.79
CA CYS A 463 -6.95 -25.28 14.08
C CYS A 463 -7.04 -24.84 12.62
N VAL A 464 -7.05 -25.82 11.71
CA VAL A 464 -7.36 -25.64 10.29
C VAL A 464 -8.77 -26.18 10.06
N VAL A 465 -9.71 -25.29 9.78
CA VAL A 465 -11.08 -25.63 9.40
C VAL A 465 -11.17 -25.70 7.88
N PHE A 466 -11.86 -26.70 7.36
CA PHE A 466 -12.11 -26.87 5.94
C PHE A 466 -13.52 -27.40 5.68
N ARG A 467 -14.00 -27.26 4.44
CA ARG A 467 -15.31 -27.78 4.02
C ARG A 467 -15.17 -28.78 2.88
N ARG A 468 -15.74 -29.98 3.05
CA ARG A 468 -15.78 -31.07 2.06
C ARG A 468 -17.16 -31.71 2.06
N ASP A 469 -17.74 -31.92 0.88
CA ASP A 469 -19.07 -32.52 0.72
C ASP A 469 -20.15 -31.86 1.59
N ASN A 470 -20.12 -30.52 1.67
CA ASN A 470 -21.00 -29.71 2.53
C ASN A 470 -20.91 -29.98 4.03
N ARG A 471 -19.84 -30.62 4.50
CA ARG A 471 -19.55 -30.82 5.93
C ARG A 471 -18.26 -30.12 6.31
N PHE A 472 -18.23 -29.58 7.53
CA PHE A 472 -17.01 -29.04 8.09
C PHE A 472 -16.13 -30.16 8.63
N GLY A 473 -14.84 -30.02 8.41
CA GLY A 473 -13.80 -30.83 9.01
C GLY A 473 -12.76 -29.93 9.66
N THR A 474 -12.00 -30.50 10.58
CA THR A 474 -10.93 -29.80 11.29
C THR A 474 -9.65 -30.63 11.28
N ARG A 475 -8.52 -29.97 11.14
CA ARG A 475 -7.20 -30.52 11.45
C ARG A 475 -6.59 -29.67 12.57
N GLY A 476 -6.28 -30.30 13.68
CA GLY A 476 -5.74 -29.65 14.87
C GLY A 476 -5.16 -30.69 15.82
N PRO A 477 -4.83 -30.31 17.06
CA PRO A 477 -4.23 -31.20 18.05
C PRO A 477 -5.14 -32.40 18.38
N GLU A 478 -4.53 -33.59 18.39
CA GLU A 478 -5.19 -34.85 18.76
C GLU A 478 -5.11 -35.03 20.29
N GLY A 479 -5.96 -34.28 21.01
CA GLY A 479 -6.05 -34.34 22.48
C GLY A 479 -5.61 -33.06 23.19
N THR A 480 -5.97 -32.93 24.46
CA THR A 480 -5.51 -31.83 25.33
C THR A 480 -4.18 -32.26 25.97
N ASN A 481 -3.07 -31.58 25.65
CA ASN A 481 -1.81 -31.79 26.36
C ASN A 481 -1.83 -31.06 27.70
N LEU A 482 -2.84 -31.32 28.53
CA LEU A 482 -2.88 -30.83 29.91
C LEU A 482 -1.93 -31.70 30.75
N ILE A 483 -0.67 -31.28 30.87
CA ILE A 483 0.17 -31.64 32.01
C ILE A 483 -0.22 -30.71 33.17
N ASP A 484 -1.49 -30.77 33.59
CA ASP A 484 -2.03 -30.03 34.74
C ASP A 484 -2.77 -30.99 35.68
N ASN A 485 -2.13 -32.12 36.00
CA ASN A 485 -2.41 -32.82 37.25
C ASN A 485 -1.11 -32.89 38.05
N PRO A 486 -1.01 -32.26 39.24
CA PRO A 486 0.05 -32.62 40.16
C PRO A 486 -0.05 -34.12 40.43
N ALA A 487 1.10 -34.79 40.54
CA ALA A 487 1.22 -36.22 40.77
C ALA A 487 0.51 -36.65 42.06
N SER A 488 -0.80 -36.86 41.96
CA SER A 488 -1.60 -37.58 42.91
C SER A 488 -2.72 -38.20 42.10
N VAL A 489 -2.89 -39.51 42.24
CA VAL A 489 -3.81 -40.37 41.49
C VAL A 489 -3.29 -40.85 40.14
N SER A 490 -2.16 -41.58 40.19
CA SER A 490 -1.90 -42.65 39.22
C SER A 490 -2.62 -43.92 39.72
N PRO A 491 -3.45 -44.60 38.91
CA PRO A 491 -4.10 -45.85 39.28
C PRO A 491 -3.15 -47.03 39.00
N VAL A 492 -1.99 -47.05 39.67
CA VAL A 492 -1.09 -48.20 39.63
C VAL A 492 -0.40 -48.31 41.00
N ASP A 493 -1.13 -48.87 41.96
CA ASP A 493 -0.58 -49.23 43.26
C ASP A 493 -0.12 -50.71 43.21
N PHE A 494 1.19 -50.92 43.10
CA PHE A 494 1.80 -52.23 43.32
C PHE A 494 2.39 -52.24 44.73
N SER A 495 1.53 -52.46 45.73
CA SER A 495 1.98 -52.98 47.02
C SER A 495 1.79 -54.51 47.01
N GLU A 496 2.85 -55.24 46.70
CA GLU A 496 2.91 -56.68 46.99
C GLU A 496 3.02 -56.89 48.50
N ASP A 497 1.98 -57.48 49.07
CA ASP A 497 2.02 -58.23 50.32
C ASP A 497 3.13 -59.30 50.27
N ARG A 498 4.06 -59.26 51.23
CA ARG A 498 4.67 -60.48 51.76
C ARG A 498 4.86 -60.38 53.28
N SER A 499 4.04 -61.19 53.94
CA SER A 499 4.12 -61.72 55.30
C SER A 499 5.48 -62.32 55.67
#